data_AF-A0A521G5J5-F1
#
_entry.id   AF-A0A521G5J5-F1
#
_cell.length_a   1.000
_cell.length_b   1.000
_cell.length_c   1.000
_cell.angle_alpha   90.00
_cell.angle_beta   90.00
_cell.angle_gamma   90.00
#
_symmetry.space_group_name_H-M   'P 1'
#
loop_
_entity.id
_entity.type
_entity.pdbx_description
1 polymer ?
#
loop_
_entity_poly.entity_id
_entity_poly.type
_entity_poly.pdbx_seq_one_letter_code
_entity_poly.pdbx_strand_id
1 'polypeptide(L)'
;MTPFLDVPFLPEEAYIEFLNSNSGHIDSVHFSLPGVQRMDNRAHSKSVETVDVLAGLLDQISIPKRYALLNSRFYGPALLTDKQQLRTLISSLEFCVERKVISGIIYCDHYLLQCLSNEAPELAAQLEAVPGINTLLDSQGKIDAHLAYIGETHFHQPTRIVLDRSLNRNLNKLTEIARWCREGLSDLKLELVGNEGCLPYCPYRSAHDAYIALDNCTDGSSSNKINNNLGCKQLLKKQPYRILQSPFIRPEDVDSYLYDVDLIKISGRNLNSTALRRIITAYIDRSWKDNLLELLDSSHWLASELYVDNSGLSFDFANMLSVCNNRCETCRFCMELFNSISHSLPTATGH
;
A
#
# COMPACT_ATOMS: atom_id res chain seq x y z
N MET A 1 1.84 0.66 23.89
CA MET A 1 1.59 -0.32 22.81
C MET A 1 2.75 -0.24 21.85
N THR A 2 3.17 -1.35 21.24
CA THR A 2 4.22 -1.31 20.21
C THR A 2 3.67 -0.62 18.96
N PRO A 3 4.42 0.31 18.33
CA PRO A 3 4.02 0.87 17.05
C PRO A 3 3.78 -0.23 16.02
N PHE A 4 2.66 -0.16 15.30
CA PHE A 4 2.20 -1.23 14.40
C PHE A 4 1.67 -0.70 13.06
N LEU A 5 1.70 0.61 12.81
CA LEU A 5 1.20 1.19 11.56
C LEU A 5 2.32 1.68 10.64
N ASP A 6 2.21 1.36 9.35
CA ASP A 6 2.92 2.06 8.25
C ASP A 6 1.91 2.95 7.51
N VAL A 7 2.08 4.26 7.55
CA VAL A 7 1.06 5.21 7.04
C VAL A 7 1.58 6.10 5.91
N PRO A 8 0.70 6.57 5.00
CA PRO A 8 1.12 7.51 3.97
C PRO A 8 1.48 8.86 4.60
N PHE A 9 2.53 9.49 4.11
CA PHE A 9 2.86 10.87 4.43
C PHE A 9 2.16 11.83 3.47
N LEU A 10 1.50 12.85 4.02
CA LEU A 10 0.95 13.98 3.27
C LEU A 10 1.63 15.27 3.75
N PRO A 11 2.03 16.17 2.82
CA PRO A 11 2.77 17.38 3.13
C PRO A 11 1.85 18.51 3.64
N GLU A 12 1.12 18.26 4.73
CA GLU A 12 0.18 19.21 5.34
C GLU A 12 0.50 19.38 6.82
N GLU A 13 0.65 20.62 7.31
CA GLU A 13 1.03 20.91 8.71
C GLU A 13 0.12 20.20 9.72
N ALA A 14 -1.20 20.32 9.56
CA ALA A 14 -2.18 19.68 10.43
C ALA A 14 -2.14 18.13 10.37
N TYR A 15 -1.55 17.55 9.32
CA TYR A 15 -1.30 16.12 9.24
C TYR A 15 0.01 15.73 9.93
N ILE A 16 1.06 16.53 9.80
CA ILE A 16 2.33 16.36 10.52
C ILE A 16 2.10 16.40 12.04
N GLU A 17 1.33 17.37 12.54
CA GLU A 17 0.95 17.46 13.95
C GLU A 17 0.20 16.21 14.43
N PHE A 18 -0.70 15.70 13.60
CA PHE A 18 -1.43 14.46 13.88
C PHE A 18 -0.49 13.25 13.94
N LEU A 19 0.42 13.11 12.99
CA LEU A 19 1.41 12.02 12.98
C LEU A 19 2.28 12.06 14.24
N ASN A 20 2.75 13.25 14.64
CA ASN A 20 3.55 13.44 15.85
C ASN A 20 2.77 13.10 17.12
N SER A 21 1.50 13.50 17.19
CA SER A 21 0.64 13.19 18.34
C SER A 21 0.34 11.68 18.47
N ASN A 22 0.45 10.93 17.38
CA ASN A 22 0.17 9.49 17.31
C ASN A 22 1.43 8.64 17.07
N SER A 23 2.63 9.19 17.24
CA SER A 23 3.89 8.52 16.89
C SER A 23 4.12 7.22 17.68
N GLY A 24 3.50 7.08 18.87
CA GLY A 24 3.52 5.85 19.65
C GLY A 24 2.81 4.65 18.99
N HIS A 25 2.03 4.88 17.93
CA HIS A 25 1.32 3.82 17.18
C HIS A 25 1.87 3.61 15.76
N ILE A 26 2.75 4.48 15.28
CA ILE A 26 3.21 4.53 13.89
C ILE A 26 4.69 4.11 13.83
N ASP A 27 4.97 2.98 13.20
CA ASP A 27 6.34 2.46 13.01
C ASP A 27 7.07 3.22 11.91
N SER A 28 6.38 3.48 10.80
CA SER A 28 6.96 4.13 9.63
C SER A 28 5.97 5.00 8.86
N VAL A 29 6.53 5.89 8.04
CA VAL A 29 5.78 6.57 6.99
C VAL A 29 6.34 6.27 5.61
N HIS A 30 5.49 6.32 4.59
CA HIS A 30 5.91 6.21 3.19
C HIS A 30 5.42 7.42 2.38
N PHE A 31 6.28 7.92 1.50
CA PHE A 31 6.06 9.16 0.76
C PHE A 31 6.52 9.03 -0.69
N SER A 32 5.91 9.82 -1.59
CA SER A 32 6.37 9.93 -2.96
C SER A 32 7.41 11.04 -3.11
N LEU A 33 8.47 10.76 -3.87
CA LEU A 33 9.57 11.68 -4.10
C LEU A 33 9.20 12.70 -5.20
N PRO A 34 9.26 14.02 -4.94
CA PRO A 34 8.97 15.06 -5.91
C PRO A 34 10.13 15.25 -6.91
N GLY A 35 9.86 15.90 -8.04
CA GLY A 35 10.89 16.35 -8.99
C GLY A 35 11.49 15.26 -9.90
N VAL A 36 11.24 13.98 -9.63
CA VAL A 36 11.55 12.87 -10.54
C VAL A 36 10.29 12.52 -11.34
N GLN A 37 10.44 11.96 -12.55
CA GLN A 37 9.34 11.29 -13.26
C GLN A 37 8.52 10.45 -12.26
N ARG A 38 7.19 10.36 -12.42
CA ARG A 38 6.34 9.72 -11.41
C ARG A 38 6.81 8.29 -11.10
N MET A 39 7.33 8.07 -9.89
CA MET A 39 7.89 6.77 -9.50
C MET A 39 6.90 5.89 -8.74
N ASP A 40 5.75 6.43 -8.38
CA ASP A 40 4.79 5.77 -7.51
C ASP A 40 3.62 5.15 -8.28
N ASN A 41 3.20 3.95 -7.87
CA ASN A 41 2.07 3.21 -8.45
C ASN A 41 0.67 3.75 -8.08
N ARG A 42 0.50 5.06 -7.84
CA ARG A 42 -0.82 5.70 -7.68
C ARG A 42 -0.91 7.06 -8.35
N ALA A 43 -2.03 7.26 -9.05
CA ALA A 43 -2.39 8.52 -9.67
C ALA A 43 -2.80 9.56 -8.61
N HIS A 44 -2.22 10.77 -8.73
CA HIS A 44 -2.65 12.00 -8.06
C HIS A 44 -2.53 12.06 -6.53
N SER A 45 -1.35 12.44 -6.05
CA SER A 45 -1.25 13.25 -4.82
C SER A 45 -1.00 14.70 -5.22
N LYS A 46 -1.44 15.67 -4.41
CA LYS A 46 -0.91 17.04 -4.48
C LYS A 46 0.62 16.92 -4.33
N SER A 47 1.35 17.22 -5.39
CA SER A 47 2.80 17.09 -5.38
C SER A 47 3.39 18.25 -4.58
N VAL A 48 4.25 17.94 -3.61
CA VAL A 48 5.23 18.91 -3.15
C VAL A 48 6.06 19.33 -4.36
N GLU A 49 6.35 20.62 -4.48
CA GLU A 49 7.03 21.15 -5.68
C GLU A 49 8.48 20.70 -5.76
N THR A 50 9.18 20.59 -4.62
CA THR A 50 10.61 20.29 -4.58
C THR A 50 10.97 19.30 -3.47
N VAL A 51 12.11 18.61 -3.64
CA VAL A 51 12.66 17.69 -2.63
C VAL A 51 13.07 18.41 -1.35
N ASP A 52 13.52 19.66 -1.46
CA ASP A 52 13.89 20.51 -0.32
C ASP A 52 12.70 20.78 0.61
N VAL A 53 11.56 21.20 0.04
CA VAL A 53 10.32 21.41 0.81
C VAL A 53 9.86 20.10 1.45
N LEU A 54 9.91 18.99 0.72
CA LEU A 54 9.55 17.68 1.28
C LEU A 54 10.45 17.32 2.46
N ALA A 55 11.77 17.47 2.32
CA ALA A 55 12.72 17.15 3.38
C ALA A 55 12.48 18.04 4.62
N GLY A 56 12.22 19.33 4.44
CA GLY A 56 11.89 20.24 5.54
C GLY A 56 10.60 19.85 6.29
N LEU A 57 9.63 19.25 5.60
CA LEU A 57 8.41 18.72 6.22
C LEU A 57 8.65 17.35 6.89
N LEU A 58 9.46 16.48 6.29
CA LEU A 58 9.84 15.19 6.88
C LEU A 58 10.73 15.35 8.13
N ASP A 59 11.51 16.41 8.23
CA ASP A 59 12.29 16.74 9.44
C ASP A 59 11.39 17.05 10.64
N GLN A 60 10.15 17.47 10.41
CA GLN A 60 9.21 17.83 11.46
C GLN A 60 8.48 16.62 12.06
N ILE A 61 8.56 15.43 11.44
CA ILE A 61 7.91 14.22 11.98
C ILE A 61 8.84 13.47 12.94
N SER A 62 8.31 13.06 14.09
CA SER A 62 9.04 12.30 15.12
C SER A 62 9.21 10.81 14.77
N ILE A 63 8.54 10.33 13.72
CA ILE A 63 8.58 8.94 13.27
C ILE A 63 9.91 8.70 12.53
N PRO A 64 10.76 7.78 13.01
CA PRO A 64 12.13 7.65 12.52
C PRO A 64 12.23 6.98 11.15
N LYS A 65 11.38 5.98 10.88
CA LYS A 65 11.44 5.21 9.64
C LYS A 65 10.63 5.88 8.55
N ARG A 66 11.30 6.28 7.46
CA ARG A 66 10.70 7.05 6.36
C ARG A 66 11.13 6.45 5.03
N TYR A 67 10.18 6.09 4.19
CA TYR A 67 10.45 5.34 2.98
C TYR A 67 9.96 6.07 1.72
N ALA A 68 10.86 6.30 0.77
CA ALA A 68 10.50 6.84 -0.53
C ALA A 68 9.90 5.75 -1.42
N LEU A 69 8.80 6.06 -2.09
CA LEU A 69 8.08 5.14 -2.98
C LEU A 69 8.70 5.17 -4.37
N LEU A 70 9.42 4.09 -4.71
CA LEU A 70 9.91 3.76 -6.05
C LEU A 70 9.25 2.44 -6.50
N ASN A 71 7.93 2.37 -6.32
CA ASN A 71 7.16 1.13 -6.36
C ASN A 71 6.33 0.96 -7.65
N SER A 72 6.61 1.72 -8.71
CA SER A 72 6.02 1.48 -10.02
C SER A 72 6.38 0.09 -10.53
N ARG A 73 5.46 -0.52 -11.29
CA ARG A 73 5.64 -1.90 -11.80
C ARG A 73 6.83 -2.03 -12.76
N PHE A 74 7.06 -1.00 -13.55
CA PHE A 74 8.22 -0.84 -14.40
C PHE A 74 8.49 0.65 -14.60
N TYR A 75 9.67 0.96 -15.13
CA TYR A 75 10.05 2.31 -15.54
C TYR A 75 10.34 2.37 -17.03
N GLY A 76 10.18 3.56 -17.61
CA GLY A 76 10.52 3.79 -19.01
C GLY A 76 12.00 3.44 -19.24
N PRO A 77 12.36 2.77 -20.34
CA PRO A 77 13.76 2.36 -20.58
C PRO A 77 14.76 3.52 -20.48
N ALA A 78 14.34 4.74 -20.84
CA ALA A 78 15.15 5.94 -20.72
C ALA A 78 15.64 6.17 -19.28
N LEU A 79 14.84 5.94 -18.23
CA LEU A 79 15.30 6.09 -16.86
C LEU A 79 16.49 5.17 -16.53
N LEU A 80 16.50 3.95 -17.08
CA LEU A 80 17.49 2.92 -16.78
C LEU A 80 18.71 2.98 -17.70
N THR A 81 18.63 3.71 -18.82
CA THR A 81 19.67 3.75 -19.86
C THR A 81 20.24 5.15 -20.10
N ASP A 82 19.47 6.19 -19.82
CA ASP A 82 19.89 7.60 -19.86
C ASP A 82 20.36 8.03 -18.47
N LYS A 83 21.64 8.40 -18.38
CA LYS A 83 22.26 8.83 -17.13
C LYS A 83 21.64 10.10 -16.55
N GLN A 84 20.98 10.95 -17.33
CA GLN A 84 20.50 12.25 -16.83
C GLN A 84 19.27 12.11 -15.92
N GLN A 85 18.30 11.29 -16.30
CA GLN A 85 17.10 11.06 -15.47
C GLN A 85 17.45 10.31 -14.20
N LEU A 86 18.32 9.29 -14.31
CA LEU A 86 18.83 8.55 -13.17
C LEU A 86 19.60 9.45 -12.20
N ARG A 87 20.46 10.36 -12.70
CA ARG A 87 21.16 11.34 -11.86
C ARG A 87 20.20 12.22 -11.06
N THR A 88 19.09 12.63 -11.65
CA THR A 88 18.09 13.45 -10.95
C THR A 88 17.46 12.69 -9.78
N LEU A 89 17.16 11.39 -9.98
CA LEU A 89 16.72 10.50 -8.91
C LEU A 89 17.79 10.32 -7.83
N ILE A 90 19.03 10.02 -8.23
CA ILE A 90 20.16 9.83 -7.32
C ILE A 90 20.35 11.08 -6.45
N SER A 91 20.44 12.28 -7.05
CA SER A 91 20.61 13.53 -6.31
C SER A 91 19.44 13.83 -5.36
N SER A 92 18.22 13.46 -5.73
CA SER A 92 17.05 13.62 -4.84
C SER A 92 17.12 12.68 -3.63
N LEU A 93 17.61 11.46 -3.81
CA LEU A 93 17.82 10.50 -2.73
C LEU A 93 19.02 10.87 -1.85
N GLU A 94 20.14 11.28 -2.44
CA GLU A 94 21.33 11.79 -1.74
C GLU A 94 20.95 12.96 -0.84
N PHE A 95 20.21 13.94 -1.37
CA PHE A 95 19.73 15.07 -0.59
C PHE A 95 18.88 14.61 0.62
N CYS A 96 17.98 13.64 0.43
CA CYS A 96 17.20 13.08 1.54
C CYS A 96 18.08 12.37 2.58
N VAL A 97 19.11 11.65 2.14
CA VAL A 97 20.07 10.93 3.01
C VAL A 97 20.91 11.91 3.81
N GLU A 98 21.47 12.94 3.17
CA GLU A 98 22.25 14.01 3.83
C GLU A 98 21.44 14.72 4.92
N ARG A 99 20.15 14.96 4.65
CA ARG A 99 19.19 15.53 5.60
C ARG A 99 18.71 14.55 6.66
N LYS A 100 19.02 13.25 6.54
CA LYS A 100 18.56 12.17 7.44
C LYS A 100 17.03 12.04 7.51
N VAL A 101 16.36 12.30 6.39
CA VAL A 101 14.88 12.24 6.27
C VAL A 101 14.38 10.98 5.55
N ILE A 102 15.28 10.06 5.22
CA ILE A 102 14.96 8.80 4.55
C ILE A 102 15.74 7.64 5.18
N SER A 103 15.10 6.48 5.28
CA SER A 103 15.68 5.22 5.79
C SER A 103 15.86 4.18 4.69
N GLY A 104 15.07 4.29 3.62
CA GLY A 104 15.09 3.33 2.52
C GLY A 104 14.11 3.67 1.41
N ILE A 105 14.03 2.77 0.44
CA ILE A 105 13.11 2.84 -0.69
C ILE A 105 12.15 1.66 -0.66
N ILE A 106 10.90 1.87 -1.07
CA ILE A 106 9.96 0.79 -1.36
C ILE A 106 9.95 0.58 -2.87
N TYR A 107 10.39 -0.60 -3.32
CA TYR A 107 10.59 -0.90 -4.74
C TYR A 107 9.70 -2.03 -5.25
N CYS A 108 9.42 -2.03 -6.56
CA CYS A 108 8.72 -3.15 -7.23
C CYS A 108 9.44 -3.65 -8.49
N ASP A 109 10.46 -2.92 -8.96
CA ASP A 109 11.23 -3.25 -10.16
C ASP A 109 12.70 -3.47 -9.80
N HIS A 110 13.18 -4.70 -9.92
CA HIS A 110 14.57 -5.07 -9.65
C HIS A 110 15.56 -4.43 -10.63
N TYR A 111 15.13 -4.09 -11.85
CA TYR A 111 16.02 -3.40 -12.80
C TYR A 111 16.42 -2.02 -12.28
N LEU A 112 15.48 -1.27 -11.69
CA LEU A 112 15.79 0.01 -11.06
C LEU A 112 16.71 -0.18 -9.84
N LEU A 113 16.42 -1.18 -9.01
CA LEU A 113 17.23 -1.46 -7.81
C LEU A 113 18.69 -1.76 -8.18
N GLN A 114 18.91 -2.63 -9.16
CA GLN A 114 20.25 -2.94 -9.67
C GLN A 114 20.91 -1.71 -10.31
N CYS A 115 20.16 -0.92 -11.06
CA CYS A 115 20.68 0.28 -11.72
C CYS A 115 21.19 1.30 -10.70
N LEU A 116 20.41 1.59 -9.66
CA LEU A 116 20.82 2.47 -8.55
C LEU A 116 22.04 1.92 -7.82
N SER A 117 22.05 0.62 -7.53
CA SER A 117 23.19 -0.05 -6.88
C SER A 117 24.49 0.08 -7.69
N ASN A 118 24.41 0.02 -9.01
CA ASN A 118 25.59 0.09 -9.88
C ASN A 118 26.08 1.53 -10.06
N GLU A 119 25.17 2.48 -10.27
CA GLU A 119 25.52 3.87 -10.61
C GLU A 119 25.77 4.74 -9.37
N ALA A 120 25.23 4.37 -8.20
CA ALA A 120 25.42 5.09 -6.93
C ALA A 120 25.57 4.12 -5.73
N PRO A 121 26.65 3.31 -5.68
CA PRO A 121 26.84 2.29 -4.65
C PRO A 121 26.91 2.87 -3.23
N GLU A 122 27.51 4.05 -3.05
CA GLU A 122 27.61 4.72 -1.73
C GLU A 122 26.25 5.21 -1.22
N LEU A 123 25.36 5.66 -2.12
CA LEU A 123 23.98 6.00 -1.78
C LEU A 123 23.20 4.73 -1.41
N ALA A 124 23.29 3.69 -2.26
CA ALA A 124 22.60 2.43 -2.03
C ALA A 124 22.99 1.82 -0.67
N ALA A 125 24.27 1.86 -0.30
CA ALA A 125 24.79 1.38 0.97
C ALA A 125 24.32 2.18 2.21
N GLN A 126 23.52 3.23 2.03
CA GLN A 126 22.91 4.00 3.13
C GLN A 126 21.39 3.76 3.24
N LEU A 127 20.81 2.97 2.35
CA LEU A 127 19.37 2.79 2.22
C LEU A 127 18.99 1.30 2.33
N GLU A 128 17.89 1.01 3.02
CA GLU A 128 17.25 -0.30 2.93
C GLU A 128 16.39 -0.41 1.64
N ALA A 129 16.36 -1.61 1.04
CA ALA A 129 15.49 -1.92 -0.09
C ALA A 129 14.27 -2.75 0.35
N VAL A 130 13.11 -2.11 0.47
CA VAL A 130 11.85 -2.77 0.90
C VAL A 130 11.05 -3.24 -0.31
N PRO A 131 10.79 -4.55 -0.49
CA PRO A 131 9.84 -5.01 -1.49
C PRO A 131 8.44 -4.45 -1.23
N GLY A 132 7.87 -3.75 -2.22
CA GLY A 132 6.52 -3.22 -2.13
C GLY A 132 5.44 -4.29 -2.33
N ILE A 133 4.19 -3.98 -1.98
CA ILE A 133 3.04 -4.91 -2.07
C ILE A 133 2.83 -5.55 -3.46
N ASN A 134 3.29 -4.88 -4.53
CA ASN A 134 3.16 -5.36 -5.91
C ASN A 134 4.30 -6.31 -6.36
N THR A 135 5.20 -6.66 -5.44
CA THR A 135 6.12 -7.81 -5.60
C THR A 135 5.45 -9.15 -5.30
N LEU A 136 4.24 -9.12 -4.71
CA LEU A 136 3.37 -10.30 -4.51
C LEU A 136 3.99 -11.41 -3.66
N LEU A 137 4.61 -11.03 -2.52
CA LEU A 137 5.25 -11.97 -1.58
C LEU A 137 4.20 -12.82 -0.83
N ASP A 138 3.77 -13.92 -1.44
CA ASP A 138 2.75 -14.86 -0.93
C ASP A 138 3.30 -16.26 -0.62
N SER A 139 4.63 -16.43 -0.66
CA SER A 139 5.28 -17.73 -0.53
C SER A 139 6.75 -17.58 -0.12
N GLN A 140 7.28 -18.60 0.56
CA GLN A 140 8.67 -18.67 1.00
C GLN A 140 9.65 -18.45 -0.15
N GLY A 141 9.44 -19.14 -1.29
CA GLY A 141 10.31 -19.00 -2.45
C GLY A 141 10.36 -17.60 -3.06
N LYS A 142 9.24 -16.85 -3.03
CA LYS A 142 9.26 -15.44 -3.47
C LYS A 142 10.01 -14.54 -2.49
N ILE A 143 9.80 -14.76 -1.19
CA ILE A 143 10.49 -14.00 -0.14
C ILE A 143 12.00 -14.24 -0.23
N ASP A 144 12.41 -15.51 -0.22
CA ASP A 144 13.82 -15.93 -0.32
C ASP A 144 14.49 -15.37 -1.57
N ALA A 145 13.85 -15.51 -2.75
CA ALA A 145 14.39 -14.97 -3.99
C ALA A 145 14.55 -13.43 -3.92
N HIS A 146 13.58 -12.69 -3.39
CA HIS A 146 13.69 -11.25 -3.26
C HIS A 146 14.84 -10.83 -2.32
N LEU A 147 14.97 -11.47 -1.16
CA LEU A 147 16.04 -11.17 -0.21
C LEU A 147 17.42 -11.52 -0.79
N ALA A 148 17.53 -12.67 -1.48
CA ALA A 148 18.76 -13.06 -2.17
C ALA A 148 19.17 -12.02 -3.22
N TYR A 149 18.25 -11.60 -4.09
CA TYR A 149 18.56 -10.59 -5.11
C TYR A 149 18.85 -9.20 -4.55
N ILE A 150 18.24 -8.80 -3.42
CA ILE A 150 18.65 -7.58 -2.70
C ILE A 150 20.11 -7.72 -2.22
N GLY A 151 20.52 -8.91 -1.76
CA GLY A 151 21.87 -9.19 -1.30
C GLY A 151 22.94 -9.11 -2.40
N GLU A 152 22.55 -9.20 -3.67
CA GLU A 152 23.43 -8.97 -4.83
C GLU A 152 23.58 -7.48 -5.19
N THR A 153 22.97 -6.59 -4.41
CA THR A 153 23.07 -5.13 -4.56
C THR A 153 23.81 -4.51 -3.37
N HIS A 154 24.14 -3.22 -3.49
CA HIS A 154 24.74 -2.45 -2.40
C HIS A 154 23.71 -2.00 -1.34
N PHE A 155 22.41 -2.23 -1.54
CA PHE A 155 21.39 -1.86 -0.56
C PHE A 155 21.45 -2.73 0.69
N HIS A 156 21.04 -2.17 1.83
CA HIS A 156 20.79 -2.98 3.01
C HIS A 156 19.58 -3.89 2.81
N GLN A 157 19.66 -5.09 3.40
CA GLN A 157 18.50 -5.97 3.54
C GLN A 157 17.36 -5.24 4.27
N PRO A 158 16.11 -5.50 3.89
CA PRO A 158 14.99 -4.83 4.52
C PRO A 158 14.83 -5.25 5.98
N THR A 159 14.45 -4.29 6.82
CA THR A 159 14.01 -4.53 8.20
C THR A 159 12.54 -4.95 8.26
N ARG A 160 11.83 -4.80 7.14
CA ARG A 160 10.43 -5.23 6.98
C ARG A 160 10.10 -5.67 5.57
N ILE A 161 9.16 -6.60 5.43
CA ILE A 161 8.57 -6.95 4.13
C ILE A 161 7.04 -6.83 4.17
N VAL A 162 6.46 -6.42 3.06
CA VAL A 162 5.01 -6.39 2.86
C VAL A 162 4.58 -7.68 2.18
N LEU A 163 3.84 -8.52 2.90
CA LEU A 163 3.32 -9.76 2.33
C LEU A 163 2.12 -9.47 1.42
N ASP A 164 1.89 -10.35 0.45
CA ASP A 164 0.77 -10.16 -0.47
C ASP A 164 -0.56 -10.28 0.28
N ARG A 165 -1.42 -9.32 -0.01
CA ARG A 165 -2.81 -9.23 0.46
C ARG A 165 -3.64 -10.50 0.26
N SER A 166 -3.31 -11.41 -0.67
CA SER A 166 -3.98 -12.72 -0.72
C SER A 166 -3.90 -13.51 0.58
N LEU A 167 -2.85 -13.30 1.39
CA LEU A 167 -2.71 -13.91 2.71
C LEU A 167 -3.72 -13.39 3.74
N ASN A 168 -4.29 -12.19 3.55
CA ASN A 168 -5.33 -11.65 4.43
C ASN A 168 -6.64 -12.46 4.40
N ARG A 169 -6.77 -13.42 3.47
CA ARG A 169 -7.89 -14.38 3.38
C ARG A 169 -7.42 -15.83 3.43
N ASN A 170 -6.20 -16.07 3.89
CA ASN A 170 -5.66 -17.41 4.11
C ASN A 170 -4.75 -17.41 5.34
N LEU A 171 -5.38 -17.31 6.52
CA LEU A 171 -4.67 -17.23 7.80
C LEU A 171 -3.74 -18.42 8.02
N ASN A 172 -4.13 -19.64 7.61
CA ASN A 172 -3.25 -20.80 7.70
C ASN A 172 -1.94 -20.62 6.91
N LYS A 173 -2.02 -20.09 5.68
CA LYS A 173 -0.84 -19.81 4.85
C LYS A 173 -0.02 -18.65 5.43
N LEU A 174 -0.68 -17.64 5.97
CA LEU A 174 -0.03 -16.53 6.67
C LEU A 174 0.80 -17.05 7.85
N THR A 175 0.22 -17.85 8.74
CA THR A 175 0.91 -18.46 9.88
C THR A 175 2.08 -19.36 9.44
N GLU A 176 1.92 -20.13 8.36
CA GLU A 176 3.00 -20.95 7.79
C GLU A 176 4.20 -20.10 7.36
N ILE A 177 3.94 -19.01 6.63
CA ILE A 177 4.97 -18.07 6.15
C ILE A 177 5.59 -17.32 7.31
N ALA A 178 4.78 -16.82 8.24
CA ALA A 178 5.25 -16.09 9.41
C ALA A 178 6.20 -16.95 10.24
N ARG A 179 5.81 -18.19 10.56
CA ARG A 179 6.68 -19.13 11.29
C ARG A 179 8.00 -19.37 10.58
N TRP A 180 7.98 -19.62 9.26
CA TRP A 180 9.20 -19.81 8.48
C TRP A 180 10.11 -18.57 8.54
N CYS A 181 9.55 -17.36 8.41
CA CYS A 181 10.30 -16.12 8.57
C CYS A 181 10.88 -15.98 9.98
N ARG A 182 10.13 -16.32 11.04
CA ARG A 182 10.63 -16.23 12.43
C ARG A 182 11.77 -17.21 12.72
N GLU A 183 11.76 -18.39 12.09
CA GLU A 183 12.79 -19.40 12.25
C GLU A 183 14.12 -19.01 11.56
N GLY A 184 14.08 -18.32 10.42
CA GLY A 184 15.27 -17.98 9.61
C GLY A 184 15.66 -16.51 9.55
N LEU A 185 14.74 -15.59 9.88
CA LEU A 185 14.82 -14.14 9.68
C LEU A 185 14.24 -13.41 10.89
N SER A 186 14.70 -13.75 12.10
CA SER A 186 14.06 -13.38 13.38
C SER A 186 13.81 -11.88 13.57
N ASP A 187 14.65 -11.02 13.00
CA ASP A 187 14.56 -9.56 13.14
C ASP A 187 13.69 -8.89 12.05
N LEU A 188 13.23 -9.67 11.06
CA LEU A 188 12.44 -9.15 9.94
C LEU A 188 10.99 -8.92 10.36
N LYS A 189 10.51 -7.68 10.27
CA LYS A 189 9.10 -7.38 10.49
C LYS A 189 8.25 -7.81 9.29
N LEU A 190 7.09 -8.38 9.57
CA LEU A 190 6.08 -8.76 8.58
C LEU A 190 4.96 -7.72 8.58
N GLU A 191 4.57 -7.28 7.40
CA GLU A 191 3.54 -6.26 7.21
C GLU A 191 2.43 -6.76 6.28
N LEU A 192 1.18 -6.42 6.60
CA LEU A 192 0.02 -6.61 5.71
C LEU A 192 -0.62 -5.28 5.38
N VAL A 193 -1.21 -5.17 4.18
CA VAL A 193 -2.01 -4.00 3.81
C VAL A 193 -3.43 -4.17 4.36
N GLY A 194 -3.89 -3.19 5.13
CA GLY A 194 -5.20 -3.25 5.77
C GLY A 194 -6.35 -2.81 4.88
N ASN A 195 -6.35 -1.55 4.46
CA ASN A 195 -7.52 -0.88 3.89
C ASN A 195 -7.57 -0.88 2.35
N GLU A 196 -7.08 -1.92 1.69
CA GLU A 196 -7.07 -1.98 0.23
C GLU A 196 -8.25 -2.81 -0.33
N GLY A 197 -9.25 -2.11 -0.91
CA GLY A 197 -10.48 -2.72 -1.45
C GLY A 197 -10.39 -3.31 -2.87
N CYS A 198 -9.37 -4.11 -3.18
CA CYS A 198 -9.22 -4.74 -4.50
C CYS A 198 -9.97 -6.09 -4.61
N LEU A 199 -10.32 -6.51 -5.83
CA LEU A 199 -10.92 -7.83 -6.05
C LEU A 199 -9.98 -8.96 -5.57
N PRO A 200 -10.50 -10.03 -4.94
CA PRO A 200 -9.68 -11.21 -4.65
C PRO A 200 -9.25 -11.88 -5.96
N TYR A 201 -8.02 -12.37 -6.02
CA TYR A 201 -7.43 -13.02 -7.21
C TYR A 201 -7.70 -12.24 -8.51
N CYS A 202 -7.61 -10.90 -8.44
CA CYS A 202 -8.02 -10.01 -9.52
C CYS A 202 -7.26 -10.32 -10.83
N PRO A 203 -7.94 -10.76 -11.90
CA PRO A 203 -7.28 -11.07 -13.17
C PRO A 203 -6.73 -9.81 -13.87
N TYR A 204 -7.24 -8.63 -13.49
CA TYR A 204 -6.81 -7.36 -14.05
C TYR A 204 -5.54 -6.81 -13.39
N ARG A 205 -5.10 -7.34 -12.23
CA ARG A 205 -4.09 -6.70 -11.38
C ARG A 205 -2.80 -6.39 -12.14
N SER A 206 -2.19 -7.41 -12.75
CA SER A 206 -0.89 -7.26 -13.42
C SER A 206 -0.93 -6.23 -14.55
N ALA A 207 -1.98 -6.26 -15.38
CA ALA A 207 -2.16 -5.30 -16.46
C ALA A 207 -2.51 -3.90 -15.92
N HIS A 208 -3.32 -3.81 -14.87
CA HIS A 208 -3.69 -2.55 -14.24
C HIS A 208 -2.47 -1.83 -13.64
N ASP A 209 -1.63 -2.54 -12.89
CA ASP A 209 -0.38 -1.98 -12.36
C ASP A 209 0.57 -1.57 -13.50
N ALA A 210 0.62 -2.33 -14.60
CA ALA A 210 1.39 -1.95 -15.78
C ALA A 210 0.84 -0.70 -16.48
N TYR A 211 -0.48 -0.53 -16.57
CA TYR A 211 -1.08 0.69 -17.14
C TYR A 211 -0.82 1.91 -16.27
N ILE A 212 -0.81 1.78 -14.95
CA ILE A 212 -0.40 2.86 -14.05
C ILE A 212 1.06 3.24 -14.28
N ALA A 213 1.95 2.25 -14.34
CA ALA A 213 3.37 2.48 -14.66
C ALA A 213 3.56 3.13 -16.05
N LEU A 214 2.74 2.75 -17.05
CA LEU A 214 2.79 3.36 -18.37
C LEU A 214 2.32 4.83 -18.37
N ASP A 215 1.26 5.15 -17.61
CA ASP A 215 0.81 6.54 -17.41
C ASP A 215 1.85 7.38 -16.64
N ASN A 216 2.75 6.76 -15.88
CA ASN A 216 3.91 7.45 -15.28
C ASN A 216 5.03 7.70 -16.31
N CYS A 217 5.12 6.83 -17.32
CA CYS A 217 6.11 6.90 -18.39
C CYS A 217 5.73 7.84 -19.54
N THR A 218 4.44 8.18 -19.65
CA THR A 218 3.86 8.95 -20.76
C THR A 218 3.05 10.11 -20.21
N ASP A 219 2.87 11.19 -20.96
CA ASP A 219 1.98 12.31 -20.55
C ASP A 219 0.47 11.91 -20.61
N GLY A 220 0.16 10.62 -20.58
CA GLY A 220 -1.17 10.05 -20.64
C GLY A 220 -1.80 9.77 -19.27
N SER A 221 -3.13 9.78 -19.21
CA SER A 221 -3.91 9.30 -18.07
C SER A 221 -5.00 8.33 -18.52
N SER A 222 -4.56 7.25 -19.17
CA SER A 222 -5.46 6.27 -19.79
C SER A 222 -5.87 5.16 -18.82
N SER A 223 -5.03 4.83 -17.83
CA SER A 223 -5.21 3.70 -16.91
C SER A 223 -6.57 3.74 -16.20
N ASN A 224 -6.96 4.90 -15.67
CA ASN A 224 -8.25 5.05 -14.98
C ASN A 224 -9.44 4.84 -15.93
N LYS A 225 -9.36 5.35 -17.17
CA LYS A 225 -10.41 5.14 -18.19
C LYS A 225 -10.51 3.68 -18.59
N ILE A 226 -9.38 3.02 -18.82
CA ILE A 226 -9.30 1.59 -19.13
C ILE A 226 -9.93 0.78 -17.99
N ASN A 227 -9.53 1.05 -16.74
CA ASN A 227 -10.04 0.31 -15.59
C ASN A 227 -11.55 0.56 -15.37
N ASN A 228 -12.02 1.80 -15.56
CA ASN A 228 -13.44 2.15 -15.47
C ASN A 228 -14.31 1.42 -16.51
N ASN A 229 -13.81 1.27 -17.73
CA ASN A 229 -14.61 0.79 -18.86
C ASN A 229 -14.45 -0.70 -19.13
N LEU A 230 -13.27 -1.28 -18.82
CA LEU A 230 -12.90 -2.65 -19.18
C LEU A 230 -12.40 -3.48 -17.98
N GLY A 231 -12.09 -2.82 -16.86
CA GLY A 231 -11.41 -3.44 -15.72
C GLY A 231 -12.30 -3.73 -14.51
N CYS A 232 -11.65 -3.83 -13.35
CA CYS A 232 -12.31 -4.22 -12.11
C CYS A 232 -13.37 -3.22 -11.64
N LYS A 233 -13.23 -1.93 -11.98
CA LYS A 233 -14.23 -0.91 -11.64
C LYS A 233 -15.54 -1.15 -12.39
N GLN A 234 -15.50 -1.52 -13.67
CA GLN A 234 -16.71 -1.89 -14.41
C GLN A 234 -17.42 -3.09 -13.77
N LEU A 235 -16.64 -4.10 -13.35
CA LEU A 235 -17.18 -5.29 -12.69
C LEU A 235 -17.81 -4.94 -11.33
N LEU A 236 -17.14 -4.12 -10.52
CA LEU A 236 -17.67 -3.69 -9.22
C LEU A 236 -18.94 -2.84 -9.34
N LYS A 237 -19.08 -2.03 -10.39
CA LYS A 237 -20.36 -1.34 -10.68
C LYS A 237 -21.51 -2.32 -10.93
N LYS A 238 -21.24 -3.43 -11.62
CA LYS A 238 -22.24 -4.48 -11.93
C LYS A 238 -22.49 -5.43 -10.77
N GLN A 239 -21.47 -5.70 -9.95
CA GLN A 239 -21.45 -6.71 -8.90
C GLN A 239 -20.75 -6.16 -7.64
N PRO A 240 -21.33 -5.16 -6.96
CA PRO A 240 -20.67 -4.47 -5.86
C PRO A 240 -20.44 -5.37 -4.64
N TYR A 241 -21.25 -6.43 -4.46
CA TYR A 241 -21.06 -7.43 -3.41
C TYR A 241 -19.68 -8.09 -3.39
N ARG A 242 -18.96 -8.07 -4.52
CA ARG A 242 -17.58 -8.58 -4.60
C ARG A 242 -16.62 -7.81 -3.68
N ILE A 243 -16.98 -6.61 -3.23
CA ILE A 243 -16.18 -5.89 -2.25
C ILE A 243 -16.01 -6.68 -0.96
N LEU A 244 -17.03 -7.42 -0.51
CA LEU A 244 -16.92 -8.25 0.70
C LEU A 244 -15.99 -9.45 0.50
N GLN A 245 -15.64 -9.78 -0.74
CA GLN A 245 -14.65 -10.82 -1.04
C GLN A 245 -13.22 -10.26 -1.05
N SER A 246 -13.08 -8.92 -1.05
CA SER A 246 -11.79 -8.25 -1.05
C SER A 246 -10.99 -8.60 0.19
N PRO A 247 -9.66 -8.78 0.08
CA PRO A 247 -8.83 -9.19 1.19
C PRO A 247 -8.43 -8.01 2.11
N PHE A 248 -9.35 -7.10 2.42
CA PHE A 248 -9.08 -6.04 3.40
C PHE A 248 -9.07 -6.58 4.84
N ILE A 249 -8.37 -5.88 5.72
CA ILE A 249 -8.41 -6.08 7.17
C ILE A 249 -9.15 -4.88 7.75
N ARG A 250 -10.25 -5.08 8.47
CA ARG A 250 -10.92 -3.96 9.15
C ARG A 250 -10.16 -3.61 10.42
N PRO A 251 -10.30 -2.39 10.96
CA PRO A 251 -9.81 -2.05 12.29
C PRO A 251 -10.20 -3.07 13.37
N GLU A 252 -11.42 -3.59 13.32
CA GLU A 252 -11.94 -4.59 14.26
C GLU A 252 -11.24 -5.95 14.14
N ASP A 253 -10.71 -6.28 12.96
CA ASP A 253 -10.12 -7.59 12.67
C ASP A 253 -8.58 -7.60 12.88
N VAL A 254 -7.96 -6.46 13.17
CA VAL A 254 -6.48 -6.30 13.23
C VAL A 254 -5.82 -7.32 14.15
N ASP A 255 -6.41 -7.56 15.33
CA ASP A 255 -5.80 -8.43 16.34
C ASP A 255 -5.72 -9.90 15.90
N SER A 256 -6.56 -10.32 14.94
CA SER A 256 -6.49 -11.66 14.31
C SER A 256 -5.22 -11.85 13.46
N TYR A 257 -4.55 -10.77 13.08
CA TYR A 257 -3.34 -10.81 12.25
C TYR A 257 -2.08 -10.54 13.06
N LEU A 258 -2.15 -9.73 14.12
CA LEU A 258 -0.99 -9.32 14.92
C LEU A 258 -0.31 -10.47 15.70
N TYR A 259 -0.88 -11.67 15.66
CA TYR A 259 -0.18 -12.88 16.11
C TYR A 259 0.92 -13.32 15.13
N ASP A 260 0.68 -13.15 13.82
CA ASP A 260 1.57 -13.60 12.76
C ASP A 260 2.40 -12.46 12.15
N VAL A 261 1.90 -11.21 12.23
CA VAL A 261 2.55 -10.03 11.64
C VAL A 261 2.76 -8.90 12.64
N ASP A 262 3.67 -7.99 12.32
CA ASP A 262 4.06 -6.90 13.22
C ASP A 262 3.38 -5.58 12.85
N LEU A 263 3.11 -5.38 11.55
CA LEU A 263 2.69 -4.10 11.00
C LEU A 263 1.43 -4.22 10.13
N ILE A 264 0.60 -3.18 10.17
CA ILE A 264 -0.51 -2.94 9.25
C ILE A 264 -0.22 -1.67 8.45
N LYS A 265 -0.08 -1.84 7.13
CA LYS A 265 0.06 -0.74 6.19
C LYS A 265 -1.29 -0.13 5.86
N ILE A 266 -1.38 1.18 6.02
CA ILE A 266 -2.50 1.99 5.55
C ILE A 266 -2.17 2.54 4.17
N SER A 267 -3.07 2.28 3.22
CA SER A 267 -3.09 2.89 1.89
C SER A 267 -4.01 4.12 1.88
N GLY A 268 -3.98 4.91 0.80
CA GLY A 268 -4.83 6.11 0.67
C GLY A 268 -4.07 7.41 0.49
N ARG A 269 -2.87 7.38 -0.12
CA ARG A 269 -2.08 8.59 -0.42
C ARG A 269 -2.80 9.60 -1.33
N ASN A 270 -3.79 9.14 -2.09
CA ASN A 270 -4.69 9.96 -2.92
C ASN A 270 -5.92 10.50 -2.15
N LEU A 271 -6.10 10.11 -0.88
CA LEU A 271 -7.12 10.67 0.00
C LEU A 271 -6.62 12.00 0.60
N ASN A 272 -7.56 12.84 1.04
CA ASN A 272 -7.21 14.05 1.79
C ASN A 272 -6.81 13.72 3.24
N SER A 273 -6.09 14.64 3.88
CA SER A 273 -5.61 14.47 5.26
C SER A 273 -6.72 14.21 6.27
N THR A 274 -7.91 14.78 6.12
CA THR A 274 -9.05 14.51 7.02
C THR A 274 -9.51 13.06 6.93
N ALA A 275 -9.69 12.53 5.73
CA ALA A 275 -10.05 11.12 5.53
C ALA A 275 -8.95 10.19 6.06
N LEU A 276 -7.68 10.49 5.77
CA LEU A 276 -6.56 9.65 6.19
C LEU A 276 -6.39 9.63 7.72
N ARG A 277 -6.53 10.79 8.39
CA ARG A 277 -6.53 10.88 9.87
C ARG A 277 -7.64 10.02 10.47
N ARG A 278 -8.84 10.06 9.89
CA ARG A 278 -9.97 9.26 10.34
C ARG A 278 -9.71 7.76 10.20
N ILE A 279 -9.13 7.33 9.08
CA ILE A 279 -8.74 5.92 8.87
C ILE A 279 -7.68 5.51 9.89
N ILE A 280 -6.60 6.28 10.05
CA ILE A 280 -5.52 5.95 10.99
C ILE A 280 -6.06 5.85 12.42
N THR A 281 -6.89 6.82 12.84
CA THR A 281 -7.54 6.83 14.16
C THR A 281 -8.38 5.58 14.35
N ALA A 282 -9.15 5.17 13.34
CA ALA A 282 -9.95 3.95 13.43
C ALA A 282 -9.10 2.70 13.64
N TYR A 283 -7.97 2.55 12.96
CA TYR A 283 -7.05 1.44 13.20
C TYR A 283 -6.43 1.48 14.59
N ILE A 284 -6.06 2.66 15.10
CA ILE A 284 -5.58 2.84 16.48
C ILE A 284 -6.67 2.40 17.48
N ASP A 285 -7.91 2.83 17.26
CA ASP A 285 -9.06 2.60 18.15
C ASP A 285 -9.74 1.23 17.94
N ARG A 286 -9.30 0.45 16.95
CA ARG A 286 -9.90 -0.84 16.54
C ARG A 286 -11.39 -0.74 16.20
N SER A 287 -11.84 0.38 15.62
CA SER A 287 -13.27 0.58 15.34
C SER A 287 -13.55 1.50 14.15
N TRP A 288 -14.45 1.05 13.27
CA TRP A 288 -15.03 1.80 12.18
C TRP A 288 -16.55 1.62 12.15
N LYS A 289 -17.33 2.64 12.53
CA LYS A 289 -18.80 2.56 12.61
C LYS A 289 -19.48 3.38 11.52
N ASP A 290 -19.07 3.18 10.28
CA ASP A 290 -19.62 3.92 9.14
C ASP A 290 -19.48 3.14 7.83
N ASN A 291 -19.73 3.80 6.69
CA ASN A 291 -19.59 3.25 5.35
C ASN A 291 -18.22 2.57 5.18
N LEU A 292 -18.21 1.26 4.98
CA LEU A 292 -17.01 0.47 4.74
C LEU A 292 -16.21 1.01 3.54
N LEU A 293 -16.88 1.54 2.51
CA LEU A 293 -16.20 2.02 1.31
C LEU A 293 -15.35 3.27 1.57
N GLU A 294 -15.65 4.05 2.60
CA GLU A 294 -14.84 5.20 2.98
C GLU A 294 -13.51 4.78 3.63
N LEU A 295 -13.47 3.61 4.27
CA LEU A 295 -12.25 3.00 4.80
C LEU A 295 -11.32 2.52 3.67
N LEU A 296 -11.92 1.92 2.63
CA LEU A 296 -11.21 1.16 1.61
C LEU A 296 -10.70 2.02 0.44
N ASP A 297 -9.39 2.20 0.34
CA ASP A 297 -8.74 3.09 -0.62
C ASP A 297 -9.09 2.78 -2.09
N SER A 298 -8.84 1.54 -2.55
CA SER A 298 -9.05 1.16 -3.97
C SER A 298 -10.51 1.17 -4.44
N SER A 299 -11.46 1.13 -3.51
CA SER A 299 -12.90 1.19 -3.76
C SER A 299 -13.56 2.47 -3.26
N HIS A 300 -12.77 3.44 -2.77
CA HIS A 300 -13.28 4.68 -2.18
C HIS A 300 -14.16 5.48 -3.15
N TRP A 301 -13.90 5.36 -4.46
CA TRP A 301 -14.70 5.98 -5.52
C TRP A 301 -16.18 5.53 -5.54
N LEU A 302 -16.53 4.41 -4.91
CA LEU A 302 -17.92 3.97 -4.76
C LEU A 302 -18.62 4.59 -3.54
N ALA A 303 -17.87 5.15 -2.59
CA ALA A 303 -18.42 5.63 -1.32
C ALA A 303 -19.44 6.78 -1.49
N SER A 304 -19.37 7.52 -2.60
CA SER A 304 -20.36 8.57 -2.93
C SER A 304 -21.66 8.04 -3.55
N GLU A 305 -21.69 6.79 -4.02
CA GLU A 305 -22.84 6.19 -4.71
C GLU A 305 -23.48 5.06 -3.87
N LEU A 306 -22.73 4.48 -2.94
CA LEU A 306 -23.09 3.27 -2.23
C LEU A 306 -22.68 3.37 -0.76
N TYR A 307 -23.60 3.00 0.12
CA TYR A 307 -23.33 2.81 1.53
C TYR A 307 -23.28 1.31 1.84
N VAL A 308 -22.24 0.87 2.53
CA VAL A 308 -22.10 -0.49 3.05
C VAL A 308 -21.83 -0.38 4.55
N ASP A 309 -22.79 -0.80 5.37
CA ASP A 309 -22.69 -0.71 6.83
C ASP A 309 -21.61 -1.65 7.36
N ASN A 310 -20.50 -1.09 7.86
CA ASN A 310 -19.43 -1.89 8.45
C ASN A 310 -19.88 -2.67 9.70
N SER A 311 -20.84 -2.13 10.45
CA SER A 311 -21.33 -2.77 11.69
C SER A 311 -22.16 -4.02 11.40
N GLY A 312 -22.69 -4.16 10.18
CA GLY A 312 -23.36 -5.37 9.71
C GLY A 312 -22.43 -6.55 9.42
N LEU A 313 -21.11 -6.31 9.39
CA LEU A 313 -20.11 -7.37 9.27
C LEU A 313 -19.78 -7.92 10.67
N SER A 314 -20.05 -9.21 10.90
CA SER A 314 -19.82 -9.86 12.19
C SER A 314 -18.35 -9.78 12.64
N PHE A 315 -18.11 -9.94 13.95
CA PHE A 315 -16.74 -10.02 14.49
C PHE A 315 -15.93 -11.19 13.92
N ASP A 316 -16.60 -12.22 13.39
CA ASP A 316 -15.99 -13.42 12.83
C ASP A 316 -15.85 -13.36 11.31
N PHE A 317 -16.14 -12.22 10.68
CA PHE A 317 -16.14 -12.05 9.23
C PHE A 317 -14.79 -12.44 8.60
N ALA A 318 -13.68 -12.01 9.19
CA ALA A 318 -12.34 -12.33 8.70
C ALA A 318 -12.05 -13.84 8.73
N ASN A 319 -12.39 -14.53 9.83
CA ASN A 319 -12.19 -15.97 9.99
C ASN A 319 -13.10 -16.78 9.06
N MET A 320 -14.36 -16.35 8.90
CA MET A 320 -15.28 -17.01 7.98
C MET A 320 -14.74 -16.97 6.55
N LEU A 321 -14.19 -15.83 6.12
CA LEU A 321 -13.60 -15.71 4.80
C LEU A 321 -12.24 -16.39 4.67
N SER A 322 -11.50 -16.61 5.77
CA SER A 322 -10.21 -17.30 5.72
C SER A 322 -10.32 -18.80 5.41
N VAL A 323 -11.50 -19.40 5.58
CA VAL A 323 -11.80 -20.79 5.23
C VAL A 323 -12.70 -20.91 3.99
N CYS A 324 -12.94 -19.80 3.28
CA CYS A 324 -13.77 -19.77 2.08
C CYS A 324 -13.12 -20.56 0.94
N ASN A 325 -13.90 -21.46 0.31
CA ASN A 325 -13.44 -22.25 -0.85
C ASN A 325 -13.73 -21.57 -2.20
N ASN A 326 -14.21 -20.33 -2.19
CA ASN A 326 -14.54 -19.51 -3.36
C ASN A 326 -15.62 -20.08 -4.31
N ARG A 327 -16.38 -21.10 -3.90
CA ARG A 327 -17.56 -21.61 -4.66
C ARG A 327 -18.78 -20.73 -4.46
N CYS A 328 -18.68 -19.48 -4.93
CA CYS A 328 -19.67 -18.43 -4.67
C CYS A 328 -21.03 -18.71 -5.34
N GLU A 329 -21.06 -19.46 -6.45
CA GLU A 329 -22.30 -19.80 -7.16
C GLU A 329 -23.26 -20.61 -6.29
N THR A 330 -22.73 -21.47 -5.42
CA THR A 330 -23.52 -22.29 -4.49
C THR A 330 -23.67 -21.62 -3.12
N CYS A 331 -22.61 -20.96 -2.63
CA CYS A 331 -22.58 -20.39 -1.28
C CYS A 331 -23.41 -19.10 -1.16
N ARG A 332 -23.26 -18.16 -2.10
CA ARG A 332 -23.94 -16.84 -2.16
C ARG A 332 -23.79 -15.92 -0.93
N PHE A 333 -23.09 -16.34 0.13
CA PHE A 333 -22.92 -15.61 1.39
C PHE A 333 -22.59 -14.13 1.22
N CYS A 334 -21.50 -13.79 0.53
CA CYS A 334 -21.10 -12.39 0.35
C CYS A 334 -22.16 -11.54 -0.36
N MET A 335 -22.89 -12.13 -1.32
CA MET A 335 -23.95 -11.43 -2.04
C MET A 335 -25.17 -11.18 -1.15
N GLU A 336 -25.58 -12.18 -0.38
CA GLU A 336 -26.72 -12.08 0.52
C GLU A 336 -26.43 -11.13 1.69
N LEU A 337 -25.25 -11.25 2.30
CA LEU A 337 -24.78 -10.32 3.33
C LEU A 337 -24.74 -8.90 2.79
N PHE A 338 -24.09 -8.68 1.64
CA PHE A 338 -24.00 -7.36 1.03
C PHE A 338 -25.40 -6.74 0.80
N ASN A 339 -26.34 -7.50 0.25
CA ASN A 339 -27.71 -7.00 0.03
C ASN A 339 -28.44 -6.64 1.33
N SER A 340 -28.09 -7.27 2.46
CA SER A 340 -28.69 -6.96 3.77
C SER A 340 -28.09 -5.75 4.47
N ILE A 341 -26.85 -5.37 4.14
CA ILE A 341 -26.09 -4.31 4.84
C ILE A 341 -25.76 -3.11 3.94
N SER A 342 -26.28 -3.07 2.71
CA SER A 342 -25.97 -1.99 1.76
C SER A 342 -27.22 -1.32 1.19
N HIS A 343 -27.06 -0.06 0.82
CA HIS A 343 -28.08 0.70 0.10
C HIS A 343 -27.41 1.76 -0.80
N SER A 344 -28.06 2.09 -1.91
CA SER A 344 -27.61 3.19 -2.78
C SER A 344 -27.80 4.53 -2.08
N LEU A 345 -26.81 5.40 -2.21
CA LEU A 345 -26.92 6.78 -1.76
C LEU A 345 -27.67 7.62 -2.81
N PRO A 346 -28.38 8.68 -2.39
CA PRO A 346 -28.98 9.60 -3.33
C PRO A 346 -27.90 10.17 -4.24
N THR A 347 -28.07 10.09 -5.57
CA THR A 347 -27.20 10.82 -6.50
C THR A 347 -27.23 12.28 -6.10
N ALA A 348 -26.07 12.85 -5.74
CA ALA A 348 -25.94 14.28 -5.54
C ALA A 348 -26.45 14.96 -6.82
N THR A 349 -27.64 15.55 -6.76
CA THR A 349 -28.16 16.38 -7.83
C THR A 349 -27.14 17.50 -8.05
N GLY A 350 -26.60 17.57 -9.26
CA GLY A 350 -25.42 18.38 -9.59
C GLY A 350 -25.47 19.81 -9.06
N HIS A 351 -24.30 20.28 -8.64
CA HIS A 351 -23.96 21.69 -8.59
C HIS A 351 -23.00 22.02 -9.72
#